data_AF-A0A7Y8I0V5-F1
#
_entry.id   AF-A0A7Y8I0V5-F1
#
_cell.length_a   1.000
_cell.length_b   1.000
_cell.length_c   1.000
_cell.angle_alpha   90.00
_cell.angle_beta   90.00
_cell.angle_gamma   90.00
#
_symmetry.space_group_name_H-M   'P 1'
#
loop_
_entity.id
_entity.type
_entity.pdbx_description
1 polymer ?
#
loop_
_entity_poly.entity_id
_entity_poly.type
_entity_poly.pdbx_seq_one_letter_code
_entity_poly.pdbx_strand_id
1 'polypeptide(L)'
;MAMAQKEVQRALAEVREQSRQREFMAQEQLNTRFGNWLREDVAYIVSDAERIAFLSLQSDAEREHFIEQFWLRRDPSPGTPANEFKEEHYRRIRYANDRFSDGVPGWRTDRARVYISLGPPDEIESYPGLKETWKYIGQAGAQPRILRFEGERMRLIAPPEPPAPPQPSAQPAPAAKPQPAPPPPLP
;
A
#
# COMPACT_ATOMS: atom_id res chain seq x y z
N MET A 1 52.66 24.97 -4.46
CA MET A 1 51.51 24.34 -3.80
C MET A 1 50.14 24.70 -4.40
N ALA A 2 49.95 25.88 -5.00
CA ALA A 2 48.65 26.28 -5.59
C ALA A 2 48.22 25.49 -6.85
N MET A 3 49.16 25.01 -7.67
CA MET A 3 48.84 24.21 -8.88
C MET A 3 48.19 22.86 -8.50
N ALA A 4 48.73 22.17 -7.50
CA ALA A 4 48.23 20.88 -7.05
C ALA A 4 46.81 20.94 -6.44
N GLN A 5 46.45 22.02 -5.74
CA GLN A 5 45.08 22.20 -5.24
C GLN A 5 44.07 22.48 -6.36
N LYS A 6 44.48 23.19 -7.41
CA LYS A 6 43.61 23.50 -8.56
C LYS A 6 43.34 22.27 -9.41
N GLU A 7 44.31 21.36 -9.52
CA GLU A 7 44.17 20.10 -10.25
C GLU A 7 43.22 19.12 -9.53
N VAL A 8 43.29 19.02 -8.20
CA VAL A 8 42.36 18.17 -7.40
C VAL A 8 40.92 18.69 -7.44
N GLN A 9 40.73 20.02 -7.38
CA GLN A 9 39.38 20.61 -7.45
C GLN A 9 38.75 20.42 -8.85
N ARG A 10 39.56 20.45 -9.90
CA ARG A 10 39.10 20.19 -11.27
C ARG A 10 38.73 18.72 -11.48
N ALA A 11 39.55 17.81 -10.96
CA ALA A 11 39.27 16.38 -11.02
C ALA A 11 38.01 15.97 -10.22
N LEU A 12 37.77 16.56 -9.04
CA LEU A 12 36.55 16.29 -8.26
C LEU A 12 35.28 16.92 -8.87
N ALA A 13 35.42 18.04 -9.57
CA ALA A 13 34.33 18.65 -10.33
C ALA A 13 33.95 17.78 -11.53
N GLU A 14 34.93 17.32 -12.32
CA GLU A 14 34.70 16.43 -13.48
C GLU A 14 34.09 15.07 -13.07
N VAL A 15 34.49 14.49 -11.94
CA VAL A 15 33.87 13.24 -11.41
C VAL A 15 32.44 13.48 -10.88
N ARG A 16 32.19 14.61 -10.20
CA ARG A 16 30.82 14.98 -9.74
C ARG A 16 29.88 15.35 -10.88
N GLU A 17 30.40 15.69 -12.05
CA GLU A 17 29.65 16.05 -13.25
C GLU A 17 29.40 14.82 -14.13
N GLN A 18 30.38 13.90 -14.24
CA GLN A 18 30.21 12.59 -14.88
C GLN A 18 29.24 11.64 -14.12
N SER A 19 29.17 11.69 -12.77
CA SER A 19 28.11 10.97 -12.02
C SER A 19 26.73 11.62 -12.20
N ARG A 20 26.66 12.95 -12.22
CA ARG A 20 25.42 13.70 -12.48
C ARG A 20 24.84 13.44 -13.87
N GLN A 21 25.65 13.23 -14.90
CA GLN A 21 25.20 12.84 -16.24
C GLN A 21 24.85 11.34 -16.37
N ARG A 22 25.50 10.46 -15.60
CA ARG A 22 25.20 9.02 -15.56
C ARG A 22 23.91 8.70 -14.78
N GLU A 23 23.59 9.45 -13.73
CA GLU A 23 22.27 9.41 -13.05
C GLU A 23 21.17 9.98 -13.95
N PHE A 24 21.41 11.12 -14.60
CA PHE A 24 20.42 11.82 -15.44
C PHE A 24 19.94 11.00 -16.67
N MET A 25 20.79 10.15 -17.25
CA MET A 25 20.44 9.24 -18.36
C MET A 25 19.84 7.88 -17.92
N ALA A 26 20.21 7.36 -16.73
CA ALA A 26 19.46 6.26 -16.09
C ALA A 26 18.04 6.72 -15.69
N GLN A 27 17.88 8.02 -15.45
CA GLN A 27 16.64 8.74 -15.13
C GLN A 27 15.78 9.15 -16.33
N GLU A 28 16.36 9.43 -17.50
CA GLU A 28 15.56 9.63 -18.72
C GLU A 28 14.90 8.32 -19.18
N GLN A 29 15.59 7.20 -18.95
CA GLN A 29 15.39 6.00 -19.75
C GLN A 29 15.29 4.69 -18.96
N LEU A 30 14.58 4.73 -17.83
CA LEU A 30 13.44 3.80 -17.67
C LEU A 30 12.39 4.11 -18.76
N ASN A 31 12.79 4.12 -20.03
CA ASN A 31 12.20 4.99 -21.05
C ASN A 31 10.84 4.45 -21.46
N THR A 32 9.82 5.19 -21.02
CA THR A 32 8.37 4.93 -21.07
C THR A 32 7.95 3.50 -20.73
N ARG A 33 8.24 2.47 -21.53
CA ARG A 33 7.74 1.11 -21.30
C ARG A 33 8.18 0.54 -19.94
N PHE A 34 9.49 0.44 -19.68
CA PHE A 34 9.98 -0.21 -18.46
C PHE A 34 9.70 0.63 -17.20
N GLY A 35 9.77 1.95 -17.33
CA GLY A 35 9.41 2.88 -16.25
C GLY A 35 7.92 2.88 -15.94
N ASN A 36 7.06 2.82 -16.94
CA ASN A 36 5.61 2.75 -16.74
C ASN A 36 5.23 1.37 -16.20
N TRP A 37 5.85 0.30 -16.69
CA TRP A 37 5.67 -1.03 -16.10
C TRP A 37 5.97 -1.01 -14.59
N LEU A 38 7.11 -0.46 -14.17
CA LEU A 38 7.51 -0.43 -12.77
C LEU A 38 6.67 0.55 -11.89
N ARG A 39 6.20 1.65 -12.48
CA ARG A 39 5.49 2.73 -11.75
C ARG A 39 3.97 2.61 -11.78
N GLU A 40 3.43 1.95 -12.79
CA GLU A 40 1.99 1.85 -13.04
C GLU A 40 1.57 0.38 -12.97
N ASP A 41 2.07 -0.46 -13.88
CA ASP A 41 1.61 -1.84 -14.01
C ASP A 41 1.82 -2.61 -12.70
N VAL A 42 3.03 -2.62 -12.13
CA VAL A 42 3.32 -3.43 -10.95
C VAL A 42 3.40 -2.63 -9.66
N ALA A 43 2.94 -1.38 -9.67
CA ALA A 43 3.11 -0.41 -8.58
C ALA A 43 2.72 -0.93 -7.20
N TYR A 44 1.68 -1.76 -7.14
CA TYR A 44 1.09 -2.28 -5.90
C TYR A 44 1.46 -3.72 -5.55
N ILE A 45 2.26 -4.39 -6.39
CA ILE A 45 2.62 -5.82 -6.21
C ILE A 45 4.14 -6.07 -6.27
N VAL A 46 4.93 -5.09 -6.74
CA VAL A 46 6.38 -5.12 -6.67
C VAL A 46 6.85 -4.79 -5.26
N SER A 47 7.74 -5.62 -4.72
CA SER A 47 8.38 -5.34 -3.43
C SER A 47 9.49 -4.29 -3.58
N ASP A 48 9.89 -3.66 -2.46
CA ASP A 48 10.99 -2.70 -2.46
C ASP A 48 12.32 -3.32 -2.92
N ALA A 49 12.59 -4.57 -2.51
CA ALA A 49 13.76 -5.31 -2.95
C ALA A 49 13.74 -5.59 -4.46
N GLU A 50 12.60 -6.01 -5.01
CA GLU A 50 12.43 -6.21 -6.46
C GLU A 50 12.58 -4.90 -7.22
N ARG A 51 12.06 -3.79 -6.68
CA ARG A 51 12.21 -2.46 -7.27
C ARG A 51 13.66 -2.04 -7.33
N ILE A 52 14.41 -2.16 -6.23
CA ILE A 52 15.84 -1.84 -6.19
C ILE A 52 16.62 -2.72 -7.17
N ALA A 53 16.34 -4.03 -7.17
CA ALA A 53 16.97 -4.95 -8.11
C ALA A 53 16.72 -4.56 -9.57
N PHE A 54 15.46 -4.26 -9.92
CA PHE A 54 15.09 -3.83 -11.28
C PHE A 54 15.79 -2.53 -11.70
N LEU A 55 15.88 -1.55 -10.79
CA LEU A 55 16.55 -0.27 -11.04
C LEU A 55 18.06 -0.42 -11.21
N SER A 56 18.66 -1.48 -10.67
CA SER A 56 20.10 -1.77 -10.83
C SER A 56 20.45 -2.41 -12.18
N LEU A 57 19.47 -2.90 -12.94
CA LEU A 57 19.68 -3.55 -14.23
C LEU A 57 20.13 -2.53 -15.27
N GLN A 58 21.12 -2.90 -16.09
CA GLN A 58 21.78 -1.98 -17.01
C GLN A 58 21.24 -2.09 -18.44
N SER A 59 20.75 -3.28 -18.83
CA SER A 59 20.27 -3.55 -20.20
C SER A 59 18.76 -3.84 -20.27
N ASP A 60 18.18 -3.60 -21.43
CA ASP A 60 16.76 -3.91 -21.69
C ASP A 60 16.51 -5.42 -21.70
N ALA A 61 17.44 -6.25 -22.19
CA ALA A 61 17.31 -7.71 -22.16
C ALA A 61 17.24 -8.25 -20.72
N GLU A 62 18.06 -7.72 -19.81
CA GLU A 62 17.98 -8.05 -18.38
C GLU A 62 16.64 -7.63 -17.78
N ARG A 63 16.12 -6.45 -18.16
CA ARG A 63 14.82 -5.95 -17.70
C ARG A 63 13.67 -6.81 -18.22
N GLU A 64 13.70 -7.22 -19.48
CA GLU A 64 12.69 -8.11 -20.06
C GLU A 64 12.69 -9.48 -19.37
N HIS A 65 13.88 -10.05 -19.19
CA HIS A 65 14.01 -11.30 -18.44
C HIS A 65 13.52 -11.14 -16.99
N PHE A 66 13.83 -10.02 -16.33
CA PHE A 66 13.30 -9.75 -14.99
C PHE A 66 11.77 -9.71 -14.98
N ILE A 67 11.13 -9.03 -15.94
CA ILE A 67 9.67 -8.94 -16.07
C ILE A 67 9.06 -10.32 -16.30
N GLU A 68 9.66 -11.13 -17.17
CA GLU A 68 9.23 -12.50 -17.41
C GLU A 68 9.29 -13.32 -16.11
N GLN A 69 10.44 -13.33 -15.43
CA GLN A 69 10.61 -14.03 -14.16
C GLN A 69 9.69 -13.51 -13.06
N PHE A 70 9.40 -12.20 -13.05
CA PHE A 70 8.51 -11.56 -12.08
C PHE A 70 7.10 -12.16 -12.16
N TRP A 71 6.60 -12.37 -13.39
CA TRP A 71 5.28 -12.95 -13.62
C TRP A 71 5.29 -14.47 -13.45
N LEU A 72 6.30 -15.18 -13.97
CA LEU A 72 6.41 -16.63 -13.82
C LEU A 72 6.41 -17.07 -12.34
N ARG A 73 7.09 -16.31 -11.46
CA ARG A 73 7.10 -16.58 -10.01
C ARG A 73 5.74 -16.39 -9.33
N ARG A 74 4.81 -15.69 -9.98
CA ARG A 74 3.45 -15.41 -9.50
C ARG A 74 2.38 -16.19 -10.26
N ASP A 75 2.80 -17.11 -11.12
CA ASP A 75 1.90 -17.98 -11.88
C ASP A 75 1.29 -19.05 -10.96
N PRO A 76 -0.03 -19.06 -10.75
CA PRO A 76 -0.69 -20.12 -10.00
C PRO A 76 -0.74 -21.45 -10.78
N SER A 77 -0.61 -21.41 -12.11
CA SER A 77 -0.80 -22.55 -13.02
C SER A 77 0.34 -22.65 -14.04
N PRO A 78 1.60 -22.85 -13.63
CA PRO A 78 2.76 -22.84 -14.55
C PRO A 78 2.73 -23.93 -15.65
N GLY A 79 1.77 -24.86 -15.61
CA GLY A 79 1.52 -25.85 -16.66
C GLY A 79 0.57 -25.38 -17.76
N THR A 80 -0.04 -24.20 -17.66
CA THR A 80 -0.88 -23.61 -18.70
C THR A 80 -0.07 -22.60 -19.52
N PRO A 81 -0.46 -22.33 -20.79
CA PRO A 81 0.22 -21.33 -21.61
C PRO A 81 0.03 -19.88 -21.12
N ALA A 82 -0.91 -19.63 -20.21
CA ALA A 82 -1.33 -18.30 -19.79
C ALA A 82 -1.12 -18.15 -18.28
N ASN A 83 -0.66 -16.98 -17.86
CA ASN A 83 -0.48 -16.67 -16.44
C ASN A 83 -1.74 -15.97 -15.92
N GLU A 84 -2.61 -16.71 -15.23
CA GLU A 84 -3.93 -16.21 -14.83
C GLU A 84 -3.81 -15.05 -13.83
N PHE A 85 -2.77 -15.03 -13.00
CA PHE A 85 -2.52 -13.93 -12.07
C PHE A 85 -2.19 -12.63 -12.80
N LYS A 86 -1.33 -12.69 -13.82
CA LYS A 86 -0.97 -11.54 -14.66
C LYS A 86 -2.21 -10.99 -15.38
N GLU A 87 -3.01 -11.87 -15.98
CA GLU A 87 -4.24 -11.47 -16.68
C GLU A 87 -5.24 -10.79 -15.75
N GLU A 88 -5.48 -11.39 -14.58
CA GLU A 88 -6.37 -10.85 -13.56
C GLU A 88 -5.86 -9.48 -13.06
N HIS A 89 -4.55 -9.35 -12.84
CA HIS A 89 -3.94 -8.10 -12.41
C HIS A 89 -4.17 -6.96 -13.42
N TYR A 90 -3.90 -7.20 -14.70
CA TYR A 90 -4.17 -6.21 -15.74
C TYR A 90 -5.67 -5.91 -15.91
N ARG A 91 -6.53 -6.91 -15.74
CA ARG A 91 -7.99 -6.73 -15.72
C ARG A 91 -8.42 -5.77 -14.60
N ARG A 92 -7.84 -5.89 -13.41
CA ARG A 92 -8.12 -5.01 -12.26
C ARG A 92 -7.64 -3.58 -12.49
N ILE A 93 -6.47 -3.39 -13.10
CA ILE A 93 -5.98 -2.05 -13.47
C ILE A 93 -6.95 -1.37 -14.43
N ARG A 94 -7.39 -2.08 -15.49
CA ARG A 94 -8.36 -1.54 -16.44
C ARG A 94 -9.67 -1.18 -15.76
N TYR A 95 -10.23 -2.09 -14.96
CA TYR A 95 -11.45 -1.82 -14.21
C TYR A 95 -11.30 -0.59 -13.31
N ALA A 96 -10.18 -0.48 -12.60
CA ALA A 96 -9.90 0.65 -11.74
C ALA A 96 -9.82 1.98 -12.50
N ASN A 97 -9.17 2.01 -13.66
CA ASN A 97 -9.15 3.19 -14.53
C ASN A 97 -10.55 3.56 -15.02
N ASP A 98 -11.36 2.58 -15.40
CA ASP A 98 -12.72 2.84 -15.91
C ASP A 98 -13.67 3.34 -14.80
N ARG A 99 -13.55 2.80 -13.57
CA ARG A 99 -14.49 3.06 -12.47
C ARG A 99 -14.10 4.17 -11.49
N PHE A 100 -12.81 4.42 -11.32
CA PHE A 100 -12.30 5.28 -10.24
C PHE A 100 -11.54 6.51 -10.75
N SER A 101 -11.53 6.78 -12.06
CA SER A 101 -10.94 8.03 -12.57
C SER A 101 -11.81 9.23 -12.20
N ASP A 102 -11.24 10.19 -11.48
CA ASP A 102 -11.90 11.46 -11.11
C ASP A 102 -10.85 12.59 -11.10
N GLY A 103 -10.57 13.17 -12.28
CA GLY A 103 -9.51 14.17 -12.45
C GLY A 103 -8.06 13.63 -12.39
N VAL A 104 -7.87 12.39 -11.95
CA VAL A 104 -6.60 11.64 -11.99
C VAL A 104 -6.81 10.25 -12.62
N PRO A 105 -5.76 9.58 -13.14
CA PRO A 105 -5.86 8.19 -13.59
C PRO A 105 -6.37 7.29 -12.47
N GLY A 106 -7.44 6.53 -12.74
CA GLY A 106 -8.15 5.77 -11.72
C GLY A 106 -7.26 4.84 -10.92
N TRP A 107 -6.27 4.18 -11.54
CA TRP A 107 -5.30 3.30 -10.87
C TRP A 107 -4.59 3.96 -9.68
N ARG A 108 -4.44 5.30 -9.68
CA ARG A 108 -3.76 6.08 -8.62
C ARG A 108 -4.63 6.37 -7.40
N THR A 109 -5.94 6.10 -7.47
CA THR A 109 -6.85 6.38 -6.35
C THR A 109 -6.73 5.33 -5.25
N ASP A 110 -7.12 5.69 -4.02
CA ASP A 110 -7.13 4.74 -2.90
C ASP A 110 -8.06 3.54 -3.17
N ARG A 111 -9.21 3.77 -3.84
CA ARG A 111 -10.14 2.70 -4.27
C ARG A 111 -9.48 1.74 -5.24
N ALA A 112 -8.79 2.25 -6.24
CA ALA A 112 -8.07 1.43 -7.19
C ALA A 112 -6.92 0.66 -6.57
N ARG A 113 -6.12 1.30 -5.72
CA ARG A 113 -5.03 0.62 -4.99
C ARG A 113 -5.55 -0.61 -4.26
N VAL A 114 -6.63 -0.44 -3.49
CA VAL A 114 -7.29 -1.53 -2.77
C VAL A 114 -7.80 -2.60 -3.74
N TYR A 115 -8.52 -2.21 -4.79
CA TYR A 115 -9.10 -3.13 -5.76
C TYR A 115 -8.05 -3.94 -6.53
N ILE A 116 -6.94 -3.31 -6.94
CA ILE A 116 -5.84 -3.98 -7.64
C ILE A 116 -5.16 -4.97 -6.70
N SER A 117 -4.85 -4.57 -5.47
CA SER A 117 -4.16 -5.43 -4.49
C SER A 117 -5.02 -6.57 -3.95
N LEU A 118 -6.29 -6.31 -3.61
CA LEU A 118 -7.15 -7.28 -2.91
C LEU A 118 -8.17 -7.95 -3.84
N GLY A 119 -8.44 -7.36 -5.00
CA GLY A 119 -9.50 -7.81 -5.90
C GLY A 119 -10.84 -7.17 -5.58
N PRO A 120 -11.94 -7.69 -6.16
CA PRO A 120 -13.28 -7.23 -5.84
C PRO A 120 -13.61 -7.52 -4.36
N PRO A 121 -14.23 -6.57 -3.65
CA PRO A 121 -14.75 -6.84 -2.30
C PRO A 121 -15.95 -7.79 -2.37
N ASP A 122 -16.18 -8.51 -1.27
CA ASP A 122 -17.34 -9.40 -1.12
C ASP A 122 -18.65 -8.61 -0.99
N GLU A 123 -18.60 -7.47 -0.29
CA GLU A 123 -19.74 -6.56 -0.14
C GLU A 123 -19.34 -5.10 -0.39
N ILE A 124 -20.23 -4.37 -1.06
CA ILE A 124 -20.14 -2.92 -1.25
C ILE A 124 -21.42 -2.29 -0.72
N GLU A 125 -21.28 -1.37 0.22
CA GLU A 125 -22.37 -0.50 0.68
C GLU A 125 -22.11 0.93 0.20
N SER A 126 -23.00 1.46 -0.64
CA SER A 126 -22.92 2.83 -1.16
C SER A 126 -23.84 3.77 -0.38
N TYR A 127 -23.32 4.94 -0.05
CA TYR A 127 -24.01 5.99 0.71
C TYR A 127 -23.98 7.31 -0.08
N PRO A 128 -24.92 8.24 0.18
CA PRO A 128 -24.88 9.57 -0.43
C PRO A 128 -23.54 10.29 -0.22
N GLY A 129 -23.12 11.10 -1.21
CA GLY A 129 -21.91 11.92 -1.13
C GLY A 129 -20.60 11.16 -1.40
N LEU A 130 -20.59 10.23 -2.36
CA LEU A 130 -19.40 9.44 -2.78
C LEU A 130 -18.76 8.66 -1.63
N LYS A 131 -19.60 8.12 -0.75
CA LYS A 131 -19.18 7.32 0.39
C LYS A 131 -19.46 5.86 0.11
N GLU A 132 -18.45 5.02 0.23
CA GLU A 132 -18.58 3.58 0.06
C GLU A 132 -17.93 2.85 1.23
N THR A 133 -18.51 1.72 1.62
CA THR A 133 -17.88 0.78 2.54
C THR A 133 -17.69 -0.54 1.82
N TRP A 134 -16.45 -1.00 1.72
CA TRP A 134 -16.11 -2.27 1.10
C TRP A 134 -15.71 -3.25 2.19
N LYS A 135 -16.26 -4.47 2.14
CA LYS A 135 -15.93 -5.54 3.09
C LYS A 135 -15.24 -6.68 2.35
N TYR A 136 -14.13 -7.12 2.92
CA TYR A 136 -13.41 -8.31 2.50
C TYR A 136 -13.51 -9.35 3.61
N ILE A 137 -14.24 -10.42 3.33
CA ILE A 137 -14.47 -11.54 4.23
C ILE A 137 -13.32 -12.53 4.01
N GLY A 138 -12.53 -12.76 5.06
CA GLY A 138 -11.45 -13.74 5.00
C GLY A 138 -11.96 -15.18 5.02
N GLN A 139 -11.04 -16.14 5.14
CA GLN A 139 -11.42 -17.53 5.41
C GLN A 139 -12.23 -17.66 6.71
N ALA A 140 -13.06 -18.68 6.81
CA ALA A 140 -13.98 -18.89 7.93
C ALA A 140 -13.28 -18.70 9.30
N GLY A 141 -13.74 -17.70 10.07
CA GLY A 141 -13.19 -17.34 11.38
C GLY A 141 -12.18 -16.19 11.39
N ALA A 142 -11.72 -15.71 10.23
CA ALA A 142 -10.91 -14.50 10.14
C ALA A 142 -11.77 -13.24 10.31
N GLN A 143 -11.22 -12.22 10.98
CA GLN A 143 -11.88 -10.92 11.10
C GLN A 143 -12.02 -10.27 9.70
N PRO A 144 -13.22 -9.78 9.33
CA PRO A 144 -13.39 -9.11 8.05
C PRO A 144 -12.63 -7.79 8.02
N ARG A 145 -12.06 -7.46 6.85
CA ARG A 145 -11.42 -6.16 6.63
C ARG A 145 -12.45 -5.21 6.05
N ILE A 146 -12.78 -4.15 6.79
CA ILE A 146 -13.78 -3.15 6.38
C ILE A 146 -13.05 -1.86 6.04
N LEU A 147 -13.21 -1.40 4.80
CA LEU A 147 -12.58 -0.19 4.27
C LEU A 147 -13.67 0.81 3.92
N ARG A 148 -13.55 2.03 4.46
CA ARG A 148 -14.45 3.14 4.12
C ARG A 148 -13.74 4.13 3.22
N PHE A 149 -14.42 4.48 2.14
CA PHE A 149 -14.01 5.50 1.20
C PHE A 149 -14.91 6.72 1.35
N GLU A 150 -14.31 7.89 1.47
CA GLU A 150 -15.01 9.18 1.41
C GLU A 150 -14.32 10.04 0.32
N GLY A 151 -14.95 10.12 -0.86
CA GLY A 151 -14.31 10.73 -2.03
C GLY A 151 -13.07 9.94 -2.48
N GLU A 152 -11.90 10.56 -2.40
CA GLU A 152 -10.60 9.94 -2.74
C GLU A 152 -9.91 9.25 -1.56
N ARG A 153 -10.36 9.48 -0.31
CA ARG A 153 -9.64 9.02 0.88
C ARG A 153 -10.17 7.68 1.38
N MET A 154 -9.26 6.74 1.65
CA MET A 154 -9.53 5.50 2.37
C MET A 154 -9.28 5.65 3.88
N ARG A 155 -10.14 5.03 4.68
CA ARG A 155 -9.91 4.73 6.10
C ARG A 155 -10.20 3.27 6.39
N LEU A 156 -9.28 2.59 7.07
CA LEU A 156 -9.52 1.26 7.64
C LEU A 156 -10.45 1.42 8.85
N ILE A 157 -11.55 0.69 8.86
CA ILE A 157 -12.48 0.63 9.98
C ILE A 157 -12.28 -0.72 10.66
N ALA A 158 -11.91 -0.72 11.93
CA ALA A 158 -11.96 -1.93 12.73
C ALA A 158 -13.41 -2.44 12.73
N PRO A 159 -13.67 -3.75 12.52
CA PRO A 159 -15.02 -4.28 12.64
C PRO A 159 -15.62 -3.82 13.97
N PRO A 160 -16.92 -3.47 14.02
CA PRO A 160 -17.54 -3.07 15.27
C PRO A 160 -17.23 -4.15 16.31
N GLU A 161 -16.63 -3.74 17.42
CA GLU A 161 -16.29 -4.66 18.51
C GLU A 161 -17.57 -5.45 18.83
N PRO A 162 -17.52 -6.80 18.89
CA PRO A 162 -18.71 -7.55 19.28
C PRO A 162 -19.23 -6.94 20.58
N PRO A 163 -20.56 -6.79 20.73
CA PRO A 163 -21.12 -6.13 21.90
C PRO A 163 -20.46 -6.74 23.14
N ALA A 164 -19.85 -5.88 23.96
CA ALA A 164 -19.10 -6.34 25.13
C ALA A 164 -19.95 -7.38 25.86
N PRO A 165 -19.40 -8.56 26.21
CA PRO A 165 -20.15 -9.54 26.98
C PRO A 165 -20.78 -8.81 28.17
N PRO A 166 -22.06 -9.07 28.49
CA PRO A 166 -22.74 -8.37 29.57
C PRO A 166 -21.82 -8.40 30.78
N GLN A 167 -21.38 -7.21 31.22
CA GLN A 167 -20.49 -7.16 32.37
C GLN A 167 -21.18 -7.92 33.50
N PRO A 168 -20.49 -8.84 34.19
CA PRO A 168 -21.08 -9.52 35.33
C PRO A 168 -21.61 -8.42 36.24
N SER A 169 -22.93 -8.43 36.47
CA SER A 169 -23.62 -7.40 37.23
C SER A 169 -22.79 -7.12 38.46
N ALA A 170 -22.31 -5.88 38.58
CA ALA A 170 -21.40 -5.48 39.65
C ALA A 170 -21.95 -6.06 40.96
N GLN A 171 -21.20 -6.97 41.58
CA GLN A 171 -21.54 -7.40 42.93
C GLN A 171 -21.62 -6.12 43.77
N PRO A 172 -22.70 -5.94 44.55
CA PRO A 172 -22.82 -4.75 45.37
C PRO A 172 -21.58 -4.67 46.26
N ALA A 173 -20.94 -3.49 46.25
CA ALA A 173 -19.78 -3.22 47.08
C ALA A 173 -20.06 -3.63 48.54
N PRO A 174 -19.12 -4.25 49.27
CA PRO A 174 -19.33 -4.59 50.66
C PRO A 174 -19.66 -3.31 51.44
N ALA A 175 -20.73 -3.38 52.23
CA ALA A 175 -21.24 -2.26 53.01
C ALA A 175 -20.10 -1.55 53.77
N ALA A 176 -19.98 -0.24 53.55
CA ALA A 176 -19.06 0.59 54.30
C ALA A 176 -19.35 0.44 55.80
N LYS A 177 -18.33 0.12 56.59
CA LYS A 177 -18.44 0.08 58.05
C LYS A 177 -18.96 1.44 58.55
N PRO A 178 -19.88 1.47 59.54
CA PRO A 178 -20.42 2.71 60.05
C PRO A 178 -19.29 3.60 60.60
N GLN A 179 -19.28 4.86 60.17
CA GLN A 179 -18.41 5.89 60.75
C GLN A 179 -18.78 6.09 62.23
N PRO A 180 -17.81 6.21 63.14
CA PRO A 180 -18.10 6.50 64.55
C PRO A 180 -18.73 7.89 64.67
N ALA A 181 -19.74 8.00 65.54
CA ALA A 181 -20.47 9.23 65.81
C ALA A 181 -19.53 10.35 66.28
N PRO A 182 -19.78 11.62 65.90
CA PRO A 182 -18.98 12.74 66.38
C PRO A 182 -19.16 12.92 67.90
N PRO A 183 -18.11 13.35 68.62
CA PRO A 183 -18.19 13.56 70.07
C PRO A 183 -19.14 14.72 70.40
N PRO A 184 -19.84 14.66 71.56
CA PRO A 184 -20.72 15.74 71.98
C PRO A 184 -19.94 17.01 72.31
N PRO A 185 -20.54 18.21 72.13
CA PRO A 185 -19.89 19.46 72.47
C PRO A 185 -19.67 19.56 74.00
N LEU A 186 -18.49 20.04 74.39
CA LEU A 186 -18.11 20.34 75.77
C LEU A 186 -18.87 21.58 76.28
N PRO A 187 -19.10 21.69 77.62
CA PRO A 187 -20.02 22.66 78.21
C PRO A 187 -19.63 24.12 78.02
#